data_AF-A0A9D2ZZX3-F1
#
_entry.id   AF-A0A9D2ZZX3-F1
#
_cell.length_a   1.000
_cell.length_b   1.000
_cell.length_c   1.000
_cell.angle_alpha   90.00
_cell.angle_beta   90.00
_cell.angle_gamma   90.00
#
_symmetry.space_group_name_H-M   'P 1'
#
loop_
_entity.id
_entity.type
_entity.pdbx_description
1 polymer ?
#
loop_
_entity_poly.entity_id
_entity_poly.type
_entity_poly.pdbx_seq_one_letter_code
_entity_poly.pdbx_strand_id
1 'polypeptide(L)'
;VAYDVFEGVFGKGSKSYLLRTSSLVAAMVTLFFVHSYFILRLLKEDQHLNISALKDIYIFGYSPSKGIIAGMTKEMLMYFKPGFHPNDLDSRSLLTSWKQKLGL
;
A
#
# COMPACT_ATOMS: atom_id res chain seq x y z
N VAL A 1 1.14 3.61 -17.72
CA VAL A 1 -0.11 4.05 -18.36
C VAL A 1 -0.89 5.04 -17.48
N ALA A 2 -1.43 4.65 -16.32
CA ALA A 2 -2.15 5.59 -15.44
C ALA A 2 -1.26 6.72 -14.87
N TYR A 3 -0.01 6.40 -14.54
CA TYR A 3 0.96 7.39 -14.07
C TYR A 3 1.35 8.41 -15.15
N ASP A 4 1.46 7.97 -16.41
CA ASP A 4 1.77 8.85 -17.54
C ASP A 4 0.64 9.86 -17.79
N VAL A 5 -0.62 9.45 -17.61
CA VAL A 5 -1.79 10.35 -17.66
C VAL A 5 -1.75 11.36 -16.52
N PHE A 6 -1.41 10.94 -15.30
CA PHE A 6 -1.24 11.84 -14.17
C PHE A 6 -0.15 12.88 -14.43
N GLU A 7 1.01 12.49 -14.96
CA GLU A 7 2.06 13.44 -15.35
C GLU A 7 1.61 14.37 -16.49
N GLY A 8 0.80 13.88 -17.43
CA GLY A 8 0.25 14.70 -18.52
C GLY A 8 -0.74 15.76 -18.04
N VAL A 9 -1.51 15.49 -16.98
CA VAL A 9 -2.52 16.41 -16.43
C VAL A 9 -1.93 17.35 -15.37
N PHE A 10 -1.13 16.84 -14.44
CA PHE A 10 -0.60 17.58 -13.29
C PHE A 10 0.83 18.07 -13.47
N GLY A 11 1.48 17.70 -14.57
CA GLY A 11 2.86 18.03 -14.87
C GLY A 11 3.87 17.25 -14.01
N LYS A 12 5.13 17.66 -14.15
CA LYS A 12 6.28 17.09 -13.42
C LYS A 12 6.84 18.10 -12.43
N GLY A 13 7.48 17.62 -11.36
CA GLY A 13 8.17 18.45 -10.37
C GLY A 13 7.54 18.41 -8.98
N SER A 14 7.97 19.34 -8.11
CA SER A 14 7.67 19.35 -6.68
C SER A 14 6.18 19.42 -6.35
N LYS A 15 5.39 20.18 -7.12
CA LYS A 15 3.93 20.30 -6.95
C LYS A 15 3.21 18.97 -7.18
N SER A 16 3.55 18.28 -8.27
CA SER A 16 2.99 16.97 -8.64
C SER A 16 3.40 15.89 -7.62
N TYR A 17 4.67 15.92 -7.17
CA TYR A 17 5.16 15.06 -6.09
C TYR A 17 4.39 15.26 -4.78
N LEU A 18 4.18 16.51 -4.36
CA LEU A 18 3.45 16.84 -3.13
C LEU A 18 1.99 16.39 -3.23
N LEU A 19 1.32 16.66 -4.36
CA LEU A 19 -0.06 16.22 -4.57
C LEU A 19 -0.17 14.69 -4.50
N ARG A 20 0.75 13.98 -5.14
CA ARG A 20 0.77 12.51 -5.14
C ARG A 20 0.99 11.93 -3.74
N THR A 21 2.02 12.39 -3.05
CA THR A 21 2.40 11.86 -1.73
C THR A 21 1.39 12.25 -0.64
N SER A 22 0.89 13.49 -0.64
CA SER A 22 -0.16 13.91 0.29
C SER A 22 -1.47 13.17 0.08
N SER A 23 -1.89 12.96 -1.18
CA SER A 23 -3.11 12.20 -1.49
C SER A 23 -2.98 10.74 -1.03
N LEU A 24 -1.82 10.11 -1.24
CA LEU A 24 -1.57 8.76 -0.74
C LEU A 24 -1.64 8.72 0.80
N VAL A 25 -0.96 9.64 1.48
CA VAL A 25 -0.98 9.70 2.96
C VAL A 25 -2.41 9.92 3.47
N ALA A 26 -3.17 10.83 2.86
CA ALA A 26 -4.56 11.09 3.23
C ALA A 26 -5.43 9.83 3.06
N ALA A 27 -5.29 9.12 1.95
CA ALA A 27 -5.99 7.86 1.71
C ALA A 27 -5.61 6.79 2.72
N MET A 28 -4.32 6.61 2.99
CA MET A 28 -3.81 5.64 3.98
C MET A 28 -4.33 5.92 5.39
N VAL A 29 -4.30 7.19 5.82
CA VAL A 29 -4.80 7.60 7.12
C VAL A 29 -6.30 7.35 7.22
N THR A 30 -7.06 7.69 6.18
CA THR A 30 -8.51 7.45 6.13
C THR A 30 -8.82 5.96 6.24
N LEU A 31 -8.15 5.13 5.43
CA LEU A 31 -8.32 3.68 5.46
C LEU A 31 -7.94 3.10 6.82
N PHE A 32 -6.85 3.55 7.44
CA PHE A 32 -6.43 3.10 8.77
C PHE A 32 -7.53 3.36 9.81
N PHE A 33 -8.07 4.58 9.88
CA PHE A 33 -9.11 4.91 10.85
C PHE A 33 -10.41 4.13 10.61
N VAL A 34 -10.86 4.06 9.35
CA VAL A 34 -12.07 3.30 8.99
C VAL A 34 -11.88 1.83 9.36
N HIS A 35 -10.76 1.22 8.95
CA HIS A 35 -10.42 -0.16 9.25
C HIS A 35 -10.38 -0.43 10.75
N SER A 36 -9.64 0.38 11.52
CA SER A 36 -9.55 0.24 12.97
C SER A 36 -10.90 0.38 13.65
N TYR A 37 -11.73 1.33 13.22
CA TYR A 37 -13.08 1.51 13.75
C TYR A 37 -13.94 0.26 13.52
N PHE A 38 -13.96 -0.27 12.29
CA PHE A 38 -14.75 -1.46 11.97
C PHE A 38 -14.27 -2.69 12.74
N ILE A 39 -12.96 -2.91 12.86
CA ILE A 39 -12.41 -4.01 13.66
C ILE A 39 -12.82 -3.89 15.12
N LEU A 40 -12.65 -2.72 15.74
CA LEU A 40 -12.99 -2.52 17.14
C LEU A 40 -14.49 -2.69 17.39
N ARG A 41 -15.32 -2.19 16.47
CA ARG A 41 -16.77 -2.37 16.54
C ARG A 41 -17.14 -3.84 16.44
N LEU A 42 -16.58 -4.59 15.48
CA LEU A 42 -16.86 -6.01 15.30
C LEU A 42 -16.46 -6.82 16.54
N LEU A 43 -15.25 -6.60 17.07
CA LEU A 43 -14.78 -7.26 18.30
C LEU A 43 -15.66 -6.96 19.51
N LYS A 44 -16.20 -5.74 19.59
CA LYS A 44 -17.09 -5.33 20.68
C LYS A 44 -18.45 -6.04 20.58
N GLU A 45 -19.04 -6.09 19.39
CA GLU A 45 -20.31 -6.80 19.14
C GLU A 45 -20.16 -8.30 19.42
N ASP A 46 -19.03 -8.90 19.04
CA ASP A 46 -18.72 -10.31 19.28
C ASP A 46 -18.32 -10.62 20.73
N GLN A 47 -18.33 -9.64 21.66
CA GLN A 47 -17.84 -9.77 23.04
C GLN A 47 -16.39 -10.31 23.14
N HIS A 48 -15.62 -10.17 22.07
CA HIS A 48 -14.26 -10.70 21.91
C HIS A 48 -13.19 -9.60 21.95
N LEU A 49 -13.54 -8.38 22.38
CA LEU A 49 -12.61 -7.28 22.57
C LEU A 49 -11.68 -7.55 23.76
N ASN A 50 -10.56 -8.19 23.48
CA ASN A 50 -9.52 -8.50 24.45
C ASN A 50 -8.12 -8.29 23.86
N ILE A 51 -7.12 -8.28 24.75
CA ILE A 51 -5.72 -8.00 24.39
C ILE A 51 -5.17 -9.08 23.43
N SER A 52 -5.61 -10.33 23.54
CA SER A 52 -5.19 -11.41 22.64
C SER A 52 -5.65 -11.16 21.21
N ALA A 53 -6.93 -10.82 21.01
CA ALA A 53 -7.48 -10.52 19.70
C ALA A 53 -6.77 -9.32 19.04
N LEU A 54 -6.49 -8.27 19.81
CA LEU A 54 -5.72 -7.11 19.32
C LEU A 54 -4.28 -7.49 18.96
N LYS A 55 -3.65 -8.39 19.73
CA LYS A 55 -2.31 -8.91 19.46
C LYS A 55 -2.30 -9.74 18.16
N ASP A 56 -3.30 -10.56 17.92
CA ASP A 56 -3.40 -11.38 16.72
C ASP A 56 -3.56 -10.50 15.47
N ILE A 57 -4.41 -9.46 15.54
CA ILE A 57 -4.54 -8.45 14.48
C ILE A 57 -3.22 -7.74 14.22
N TYR A 58 -2.49 -7.35 15.29
CA TYR A 58 -1.19 -6.71 15.16
C TYR A 58 -0.15 -7.63 14.51
N ILE A 59 -0.07 -8.90 14.92
CA ILE A 59 0.84 -9.88 14.33
C ILE A 59 0.53 -10.08 12.85
N PHE A 60 -0.75 -10.19 12.50
CA PHE A 60 -1.19 -10.37 11.12
C PHE A 60 -0.88 -9.15 10.23
N GLY A 61 -1.10 -7.93 10.73
CA GLY A 61 -0.90 -6.71 9.95
C GLY A 61 0.55 -6.26 9.90
N TYR A 62 1.23 -6.24 11.04
CA TYR A 62 2.44 -5.46 11.27
C TYR A 62 3.65 -6.28 11.74
N SER A 63 3.54 -7.60 11.93
CA SER A 63 4.70 -8.43 12.30
C SER A 63 5.84 -8.26 11.31
N PRO A 64 7.09 -8.02 11.75
CA PRO A 64 8.22 -7.80 10.84
C PRO A 64 8.49 -8.95 9.86
N SER A 65 8.12 -10.19 10.22
CA SER A 65 8.41 -11.38 9.41
C SER A 65 7.21 -11.94 8.64
N LYS A 66 5.98 -11.63 9.07
CA LYS A 66 4.74 -12.19 8.49
C LYS A 66 3.63 -11.17 8.27
N GLY A 67 3.86 -9.92 8.65
CA GLY A 67 2.90 -8.84 8.53
C GLY A 67 2.74 -8.43 7.08
N ILE A 68 1.49 -8.31 6.64
CA ILE A 68 1.17 -7.88 5.27
C ILE A 68 1.79 -6.50 4.98
N ILE A 69 1.64 -5.57 5.92
CA ILE A 69 2.16 -4.21 5.75
C ILE A 69 3.69 -4.20 5.80
N ALA A 70 4.30 -5.00 6.68
CA ALA A 70 5.75 -5.15 6.77
C ALA A 70 6.34 -5.66 5.44
N GLY A 71 5.71 -6.65 4.81
CA GLY A 71 6.14 -7.19 3.52
C GLY A 71 6.05 -6.18 2.36
N MET A 72 5.09 -5.25 2.41
CA MET A 72 4.88 -4.21 1.38
C MET A 72 5.59 -2.88 1.69
N THR A 73 6.30 -2.79 2.81
CA THR A 73 6.87 -1.50 3.28
C THR A 73 7.91 -0.97 2.30
N LYS A 74 8.69 -1.85 1.66
CA LYS A 74 9.75 -1.45 0.73
C LYS A 74 9.17 -0.77 -0.52
N GLU A 75 8.13 -1.34 -1.09
CA GLU A 75 7.39 -0.84 -2.25
C GLU A 75 6.71 0.49 -1.91
N MET A 76 6.11 0.55 -0.73
CA MET A 76 5.48 1.76 -0.22
C MET A 76 6.51 2.90 -0.09
N LEU A 77 7.69 2.64 0.48
CA LEU A 77 8.75 3.64 0.61
C LEU A 77 9.26 4.12 -0.75
N MET A 78 9.29 3.26 -1.78
CA MET A 78 9.68 3.67 -3.12
C MET A 78 8.71 4.69 -3.73
N TYR A 79 7.42 4.64 -3.41
CA TYR A 79 6.43 5.63 -3.87
C TYR A 79 6.73 7.06 -3.38
N PHE A 80 7.40 7.20 -2.24
CA PHE A 80 7.79 8.49 -1.69
C PHE A 80 9.09 9.05 -2.28
N LYS A 81 9.77 8.34 -3.19
CA LYS A 81 10.97 8.87 -3.83
C LYS A 81 10.61 10.01 -4.81
N PRO A 82 11.34 11.15 -4.76
CA PRO A 82 11.28 12.16 -5.82
C PRO A 82 11.74 11.52 -7.14
N GLY A 83 10.85 11.46 -8.13
CA GLY A 83 11.15 10.80 -9.42
C GLY A 83 10.70 9.33 -9.52
N PHE A 84 9.96 8.80 -8.53
CA PHE A 84 9.34 7.47 -8.63
C PHE A 84 8.54 7.31 -9.93
N HIS A 85 8.82 6.24 -10.66
CA HIS A 85 7.97 5.75 -11.73
C HIS A 85 7.53 4.31 -11.42
N PRO A 86 6.26 3.91 -11.64
CA PRO A 86 5.81 2.54 -11.36
C PRO A 86 6.58 1.43 -12.10
N ASN A 87 7.25 1.79 -13.20
CA ASN A 87 8.11 0.86 -13.94
C ASN A 87 9.40 0.50 -13.17
N ASP A 88 9.81 1.30 -12.19
CA ASP A 88 11.01 1.08 -11.38
C ASP A 88 10.85 -0.10 -10.41
N LEU A 89 9.60 -0.49 -10.12
CA LEU A 89 9.25 -1.64 -9.28
C LEU A 89 9.22 -2.97 -10.05
N ASP A 90 9.57 -2.94 -11.33
CA ASP A 90 9.72 -4.05 -12.27
C ASP A 90 8.63 -5.14 -12.20
N SER A 91 7.47 -4.81 -12.76
CA SER A 91 6.47 -5.82 -13.17
C SER A 91 6.81 -6.43 -14.54
N ARG A 92 7.84 -5.95 -15.25
CA ARG A 92 8.15 -6.39 -16.62
C ARG A 92 8.94 -7.68 -16.63
N SER A 93 9.91 -7.87 -15.73
CA SER A 93 10.59 -9.16 -15.57
C SER A 93 9.62 -10.27 -15.16
N LEU A 94 8.67 -9.99 -14.26
CA LEU A 94 7.58 -10.90 -13.91
C LEU A 94 6.68 -11.19 -15.12
N LEU A 95 6.26 -10.17 -15.87
CA LEU A 95 5.48 -10.37 -17.11
C LEU A 95 6.23 -11.19 -18.15
N THR A 96 7.53 -10.95 -18.35
CA THR A 96 8.38 -11.73 -19.26
C THR A 96 8.48 -13.18 -18.78
N SER A 97 8.69 -13.40 -17.48
CA SER A 97 8.74 -14.75 -16.90
C SER A 97 7.42 -15.50 -17.09
N TRP A 98 6.29 -14.84 -16.88
CA TRP A 98 4.97 -15.44 -17.07
C TRP A 98 4.63 -15.67 -18.54
N LYS A 99 4.96 -14.73 -19.44
CA LYS A 99 4.81 -14.93 -20.89
C LYS A 99 5.60 -16.13 -21.37
N GLN A 100 6.86 -16.24 -20.93
CA GLN A 100 7.73 -17.37 -21.24
C GLN A 100 7.18 -18.69 -20.69
N LYS A 101 6.60 -18.70 -19.48
CA LYS A 101 5.91 -19.88 -18.92
C LYS A 101 4.60 -20.23 -19.64
N LEU A 102 3.93 -19.25 -20.22
CA LEU A 102 2.67 -19.41 -20.97
C LEU A 102 2.89 -19.69 -22.47
N GLY A 103 4.14 -19.70 -22.95
CA GLY A 103 4.48 -19.94 -24.35
C GLY A 103 4.14 -18.77 -25.28
N LEU A 104 4.07 -17.55 -24.74
CA LEU A 104 3.77 -16.29 -25.43
C LEU A 104 5.01 -15.40 -25.61
#